data_AF-A0A6G2XA44-F1
#
_entry.id   AF-A0A6G2XA44-F1
#
_cell.length_a   1.000
_cell.length_b   1.000
_cell.length_c   1.000
_cell.angle_alpha   90.00
_cell.angle_beta   90.00
_cell.angle_gamma   90.00
#
_symmetry.space_group_name_H-M   'P 1'
#
loop_
_entity.id
_entity.type
_entity.pdbx_description
1 polymer ?
#
loop_
_entity_poly.entity_id
_entity_poly.type
_entity_poly.pdbx_seq_one_letter_code
_entity_poly.pdbx_strand_id
1 'polypeptide(L)'
;MPKTCGYVLEREIVDVLVDKNPHISADQISEAGGGVVTLVLSVESARRMRVYRLAKELRFHSRYSAARTVAVSMPTQQGPAWEVVPLSFLQGLADEAVLTKDQRRLEAALSPRV
;
A
#
# COMPACT_ATOMS: atom_id res chain seq x y z
N MET A 1 14.70 -19.07 -1.06
CA MET A 1 14.31 -17.71 -1.52
C MET A 1 12.90 -17.45 -1.03
N PRO A 2 12.64 -16.36 -0.27
CA PRO A 2 11.27 -16.05 0.10
C PRO A 2 10.51 -15.82 -1.20
N LYS A 3 9.44 -16.60 -1.43
CA LYS A 3 8.52 -16.39 -2.56
C LYS A 3 7.85 -15.04 -2.29
N THR A 4 8.43 -13.95 -2.79
CA THR A 4 7.83 -12.62 -2.67
C THR A 4 6.42 -12.71 -3.23
N CYS A 5 5.46 -12.16 -2.51
CA CYS A 5 4.05 -12.30 -2.85
C CYS A 5 3.64 -11.34 -3.97
N GLY A 6 4.60 -10.89 -4.79
CA GLY A 6 4.48 -9.74 -5.70
C GLY A 6 4.55 -8.39 -4.99
N TYR A 7 4.73 -8.37 -3.66
CA TYR A 7 4.84 -7.18 -2.82
C TYR A 7 5.53 -7.49 -1.48
N VAL A 8 5.92 -6.43 -0.79
CA VAL A 8 6.32 -6.38 0.62
C VAL A 8 5.41 -5.40 1.34
N LEU A 9 4.96 -5.74 2.55
CA LEU A 9 4.14 -4.87 3.40
C LEU A 9 4.79 -4.72 4.77
N GLU A 10 5.10 -3.50 5.15
CA GLU A 10 5.81 -3.16 6.39
C GLU A 10 5.11 -2.03 7.14
N ARG A 11 5.45 -1.87 8.43
CA ARG A 11 5.04 -0.72 9.24
C ARG A 11 6.22 0.23 9.33
N GLU A 12 5.95 1.52 9.18
CA GLU A 12 6.99 2.54 9.28
C GLU A 12 6.49 3.75 10.08
N ILE A 13 7.42 4.43 10.75
CA ILE A 13 7.16 5.70 11.42
C ILE A 13 7.14 6.80 10.35
N VAL A 14 6.13 7.66 10.37
CA VAL A 14 5.93 8.67 9.31
C VAL A 14 7.14 9.57 9.13
N ASP A 15 7.73 10.08 10.20
CA ASP A 15 8.92 10.93 10.13
C ASP A 15 10.10 10.23 9.43
N VAL A 16 10.30 8.95 9.70
CA VAL A 16 11.35 8.13 9.08
C VAL A 16 11.04 7.88 7.60
N LEU A 17 9.77 7.65 7.26
CA LEU A 17 9.34 7.43 5.88
C LEU A 17 9.59 8.68 5.03
N VAL A 18 9.18 9.86 5.54
CA VAL A 18 9.29 11.15 4.86
C VAL A 18 10.77 11.54 4.69
N ASP A 19 11.60 11.34 5.72
CA ASP A 19 13.04 11.61 5.65
C ASP A 19 13.74 10.75 4.57
N LYS A 20 13.37 9.47 4.47
CA LYS A 20 13.94 8.56 3.48
C LYS A 20 13.38 8.74 2.06
N ASN A 21 12.21 9.36 1.91
CA ASN A 21 11.49 9.42 0.63
C ASN A 21 10.99 10.84 0.36
N PRO A 22 11.74 11.66 -0.41
CA PRO A 22 11.37 13.06 -0.66
C PRO A 22 10.09 13.21 -1.51
N HIS A 23 9.55 12.12 -2.06
CA HIS A 23 8.31 12.11 -2.84
C HIS A 23 7.05 11.94 -1.98
N ILE A 24 7.19 11.71 -0.68
CA ILE A 24 6.08 11.56 0.26
C ILE A 24 6.18 12.69 1.27
N SER A 25 5.12 13.48 1.42
CA SER A 25 5.04 14.50 2.46
C SER A 25 4.23 14.03 3.67
N ALA A 26 4.52 14.59 4.84
CA ALA A 26 3.70 14.38 6.03
C ALA A 26 2.26 14.87 5.83
N ASP A 27 2.07 15.93 5.05
CA ASP A 27 0.75 16.47 4.71
C ASP A 27 -0.09 15.46 3.94
N GLN A 28 0.47 14.78 2.93
CA GLN A 28 -0.24 13.71 2.19
C GLN A 28 -0.70 12.58 3.11
N ILE A 29 0.13 12.22 4.10
CA ILE A 29 -0.21 11.19 5.07
C ILE A 29 -1.32 11.68 6.01
N SER A 30 -1.23 12.92 6.50
CA SER A 30 -2.25 13.53 7.35
C SER A 30 -3.60 13.66 6.62
N GLU A 31 -3.60 14.11 5.37
CA GLU A 31 -4.80 14.25 4.52
C GLU A 31 -5.50 12.90 4.27
N ALA A 32 -4.72 11.82 4.14
CA ALA A 32 -5.26 10.46 4.04
C ALA A 32 -5.77 9.90 5.38
N GLY A 33 -5.76 10.69 6.46
CA GLY A 33 -6.21 10.32 7.80
C GLY A 33 -5.15 9.59 8.63
N GLY A 34 -3.88 9.73 8.25
CA GLY A 34 -2.73 9.12 8.90
C GLY A 34 -2.36 9.78 10.23
N GLY A 35 -1.56 9.08 11.02
CA GLY A 35 -1.00 9.56 12.28
C GLY A 35 0.50 9.30 12.34
N VAL A 36 1.04 8.98 13.51
CA VAL A 36 2.50 8.74 13.69
C VAL A 36 3.01 7.51 12.91
N VAL A 37 2.13 6.57 12.58
CA VAL A 37 2.48 5.30 11.92
C VAL A 37 1.66 5.12 10.65
N THR A 38 2.32 4.63 9.60
CA THR A 38 1.73 4.24 8.32
C THR A 38 2.17 2.83 7.93
N LEU A 39 1.44 2.19 7.01
CA LEU A 39 1.93 1.01 6.32
C LEU A 39 2.68 1.41 5.06
N VAL A 40 3.69 0.64 4.69
CA VAL A 40 4.42 0.77 3.43
C VAL A 40 4.18 -0.48 2.62
N LEU A 41 3.49 -0.33 1.48
CA LEU A 41 3.24 -1.41 0.53
C LEU A 41 4.15 -1.22 -0.69
N SER A 42 5.25 -1.96 -0.74
CA SER A 42 6.16 -1.96 -1.87
C SER A 42 5.76 -3.05 -2.85
N VAL A 43 5.10 -2.68 -3.95
CA VAL A 43 4.63 -3.60 -4.98
C VAL A 43 5.76 -3.88 -5.96
N GLU A 44 6.18 -5.14 -6.07
CA GLU A 44 7.20 -5.55 -7.07
C GLU A 44 6.56 -5.77 -8.44
N SER A 45 5.36 -6.38 -8.44
CA SER A 45 4.60 -6.67 -9.65
C SER A 45 3.14 -6.91 -9.30
N ALA A 46 2.28 -5.97 -9.68
CA ALA A 46 0.83 -6.08 -9.45
C ALA A 46 0.25 -7.39 -10.02
N ARG A 47 0.75 -7.85 -11.17
CA ARG A 47 0.32 -9.11 -11.81
C ARG A 47 0.71 -10.38 -11.05
N ARG A 48 1.79 -10.33 -10.26
CA ARG A 48 2.27 -11.48 -9.44
C ARG A 48 1.73 -11.42 -8.01
N MET A 49 0.93 -10.41 -7.71
CA MET A 49 0.46 -10.14 -6.37
C MET A 49 -0.46 -11.25 -5.87
N ARG A 50 -0.19 -11.77 -4.68
CA ARG A 50 -1.09 -12.71 -4.00
C ARG A 50 -2.20 -11.93 -3.29
N VAL A 51 -3.21 -11.52 -4.04
CA VAL A 51 -4.30 -10.66 -3.58
C VAL A 51 -4.99 -11.18 -2.30
N TYR A 52 -5.24 -12.49 -2.20
CA TYR A 52 -5.82 -13.08 -0.99
C TYR A 52 -4.97 -12.86 0.26
N ARG A 53 -3.63 -12.95 0.12
CA ARG A 53 -2.71 -12.70 1.23
C ARG A 53 -2.71 -11.23 1.60
N LEU A 54 -2.66 -10.34 0.61
CA LEU A 54 -2.70 -8.90 0.83
C LEU A 54 -3.98 -8.50 1.57
N ALA A 55 -5.14 -8.96 1.12
CA ALA A 55 -6.43 -8.69 1.76
C ALA A 55 -6.42 -9.13 3.24
N LYS A 56 -5.86 -10.31 3.53
CA LYS A 56 -5.72 -10.82 4.91
C LYS A 56 -4.81 -9.94 5.77
N GLU A 57 -3.66 -9.52 5.24
CA GLU A 57 -2.69 -8.66 5.94
C GLU A 57 -3.27 -7.26 6.17
N LEU A 58 -3.89 -6.64 5.17
CA LEU A 58 -4.56 -5.34 5.31
C LEU A 58 -5.69 -5.39 6.35
N ARG A 59 -6.51 -6.45 6.33
CA ARG A 59 -7.58 -6.64 7.33
C ARG A 59 -7.03 -6.80 8.74
N PHE A 60 -5.91 -7.51 8.90
CA PHE A 60 -5.22 -7.62 10.18
C PHE A 60 -4.77 -6.24 10.68
N HIS A 61 -4.09 -5.46 9.84
CA HIS A 61 -3.60 -4.14 10.24
C HIS A 61 -4.73 -3.13 10.49
N SER A 62 -5.82 -3.19 9.72
CA SER A 62 -7.00 -2.35 9.89
C SER A 62 -7.66 -2.57 11.27
N ARG A 63 -7.62 -3.81 11.77
CA ARG A 63 -8.21 -4.18 13.06
C ARG A 63 -7.27 -4.01 14.25
N TYR A 64 -5.98 -4.27 14.06
CA TYR A 64 -5.03 -4.45 15.18
C TYR A 64 -3.86 -3.47 15.18
N SER A 65 -3.72 -2.59 14.17
CA SER A 65 -2.65 -1.61 14.13
C SER A 65 -3.17 -0.18 14.27
N ALA A 66 -2.29 0.73 14.71
CA ALA A 66 -2.58 2.16 14.74
C ALA A 66 -2.52 2.82 13.34
N ALA A 67 -2.03 2.11 12.31
CA ALA A 67 -1.91 2.66 10.97
C ALA A 67 -3.29 2.83 10.33
N ARG A 68 -3.53 4.02 9.79
CA ARG A 68 -4.77 4.38 9.06
C ARG A 68 -4.53 4.58 7.57
N THR A 69 -3.28 4.70 7.17
CA THR A 69 -2.84 4.98 5.81
C THR A 69 -1.87 3.93 5.32
N VAL A 70 -1.73 3.85 4.00
CA VAL A 70 -0.78 3.02 3.29
C VAL A 70 -0.06 3.90 2.28
N ALA A 71 1.27 4.01 2.43
CA ALA A 71 2.15 4.52 1.38
C ALA A 71 2.48 3.36 0.44
N VAL A 72 2.00 3.46 -0.80
CA VAL A 72 2.19 2.47 -1.85
C VAL A 72 3.38 2.90 -2.71
N SER A 73 4.32 1.99 -2.93
CA SER A 73 5.43 2.18 -3.86
C SER A 73 5.31 1.20 -5.02
N MET A 74 5.53 1.66 -6.24
CA MET A 74 5.67 0.80 -7.41
C MET A 74 6.87 1.17 -8.27
N PRO A 75 7.59 0.18 -8.85
CA PRO A 75 8.67 0.45 -9.78
C PRO A 75 8.13 1.00 -11.11
N THR A 76 8.70 2.11 -11.56
CA THR A 76 8.49 2.68 -12.90
C THR A 76 9.81 2.79 -13.66
N GLN A 77 9.78 3.19 -14.93
CA GLN A 77 11.00 3.41 -15.72
C GLN A 77 11.88 4.55 -15.17
N GLN A 78 11.30 5.49 -14.41
CA GLN A 78 12.00 6.65 -13.86
C GLN A 78 12.40 6.46 -12.38
N GLY A 79 12.09 5.30 -11.79
CA GLY A 79 12.27 5.03 -10.36
C GLY A 79 10.96 4.63 -9.67
N PRO A 80 10.97 4.44 -8.34
CA PRO A 80 9.76 4.12 -7.60
C PRO A 80 8.80 5.32 -7.57
N ALA A 81 7.58 5.11 -8.04
CA ALA A 81 6.50 6.07 -7.88
C ALA A 81 5.71 5.75 -6.60
N TRP A 82 5.23 6.80 -5.93
CA TRP A 82 4.62 6.72 -4.61
C TRP A 82 3.23 7.32 -4.60
N GLU A 83 2.33 6.71 -3.83
CA GLU A 83 1.00 7.22 -3.56
C GLU A 83 0.63 6.91 -2.11
N VAL A 84 -0.11 7.82 -1.45
CA VAL A 84 -0.62 7.59 -0.10
C VAL A 84 -2.13 7.48 -0.14
N VAL A 85 -2.66 6.37 0.35
CA VAL A 85 -4.11 6.10 0.37
C VAL A 85 -4.57 5.67 1.75
N PRO A 86 -5.86 5.86 2.08
CA PRO A 86 -6.44 5.28 3.29
C PRO A 86 -6.35 3.75 3.29
N LEU A 87 -6.03 3.15 4.43
CA LEU A 87 -5.98 1.70 4.61
C LEU A 87 -7.35 1.06 4.35
N SER A 88 -8.44 1.69 4.78
CA SER A 88 -9.80 1.21 4.55
C SER A 88 -10.13 1.14 3.06
N PHE A 89 -9.69 2.11 2.27
CA PHE A 89 -9.89 2.15 0.83
C PHE A 89 -9.16 0.99 0.15
N LEU A 90 -7.87 0.82 0.43
CA LEU A 90 -7.08 -0.27 -0.16
C LEU A 90 -7.56 -1.66 0.28
N GLN A 91 -7.97 -1.80 1.55
CA GLN A 91 -8.57 -3.03 2.05
C GLN A 91 -9.86 -3.37 1.29
N GLY A 92 -10.74 -2.38 1.05
CA GLY A 92 -11.97 -2.57 0.29
C GLY A 92 -11.71 -3.09 -1.13
N LEU A 93 -10.72 -2.52 -1.83
CA LEU A 93 -10.32 -2.98 -3.16
C LEU A 93 -9.74 -4.39 -3.15
N ALA A 94 -8.92 -4.73 -2.14
CA ALA A 94 -8.35 -6.06 -2.00
C ALA A 94 -9.43 -7.11 -1.69
N ASP A 95 -10.37 -6.79 -0.79
CA ASP A 95 -11.50 -7.66 -0.45
C ASP A 95 -12.42 -7.87 -1.67
N GLU A 96 -12.73 -6.81 -2.42
CA GLU A 96 -13.50 -6.89 -3.68
C GLU A 96 -12.81 -7.78 -4.71
N ALA A 97 -11.50 -7.62 -4.89
CA ALA A 97 -10.73 -8.41 -5.85
C ALA A 97 -10.69 -9.90 -5.49
N VAL A 98 -10.65 -10.24 -4.19
CA VAL A 98 -10.77 -11.63 -3.72
C VAL A 98 -12.15 -12.21 -4.03
N LEU A 99 -13.21 -11.46 -3.71
CA LEU A 99 -14.61 -11.91 -3.86
C LEU A 99 -15.00 -12.11 -5.33
N THR A 100 -14.63 -11.15 -6.19
CA THR A 100 -14.99 -11.15 -7.62
C THR A 100 -14.01 -11.93 -8.48
N LYS A 101 -12.83 -12.27 -7.94
CA LYS A 101 -11.68 -12.80 -8.68
C LYS A 101 -11.20 -11.87 -9.81
N ASP A 102 -11.53 -10.58 -9.73
CA ASP A 102 -11.07 -9.54 -10.66
C ASP A 102 -10.20 -8.51 -9.92
N GLN A 103 -8.92 -8.45 -10.29
CA GLN A 103 -7.94 -7.57 -9.65
C GLN A 103 -7.75 -6.23 -10.37
N ARG A 104 -8.42 -5.96 -11.49
CA ARG A 104 -8.17 -4.77 -12.33
C ARG A 104 -8.31 -3.45 -11.57
N ARG A 105 -9.31 -3.34 -10.70
CA ARG A 105 -9.53 -2.12 -9.90
C ARG A 105 -8.43 -1.91 -8.86
N LEU A 106 -7.98 -2.98 -8.22
CA LEU A 106 -6.85 -2.95 -7.30
C LEU A 106 -5.56 -2.60 -8.03
N GLU A 107 -5.29 -3.23 -9.19
CA GLU A 107 -4.13 -2.90 -10.02
C GLU A 107 -4.12 -1.43 -10.45
N ALA A 108 -5.28 -0.89 -10.84
CA ALA A 108 -5.41 0.52 -11.22
C ALA A 108 -5.18 1.48 -10.05
N ALA A 109 -5.62 1.12 -8.84
CA ALA A 109 -5.40 1.92 -7.64
C ALA A 109 -3.97 1.83 -7.08
N LEU A 110 -3.27 0.73 -7.38
CA LEU A 110 -1.84 0.58 -7.04
C LEU A 110 -0.94 1.23 -8.09
N SER A 111 -1.46 1.50 -9.29
CA SER A 111 -0.69 2.13 -10.36
C SER A 111 -0.75 3.65 -10.19
N PRO A 112 0.33 4.31 -9.74
CA PRO A 112 0.32 5.75 -9.54
C PRO A 112 0.01 6.45 -10.87
N ARG A 113 -0.89 7.43 -10.81
CA ARG A 113 -1.24 8.29 -11.96
C ARG A 113 -0.10 9.27 -12.17
N VAL A 114 0.92 8.85 -12.91
CA VAL A 114 1.96 9.76 -13.43
C VAL A 114 1.38 10.57 -14.59
#